data_AF-A0A3C2B4Z2-F1
#
_entry.id   AF-A0A3C2B4Z2-F1
#
_cell.length_a   1.000
_cell.length_b   1.000
_cell.length_c   1.000
_cell.angle_alpha   90.00
_cell.angle_beta   90.00
_cell.angle_gamma   90.00
#
_symmetry.space_group_name_H-M   'P 1'
#
loop_
_entity.id
_entity.type
_entity.pdbx_description
1 polymer ?
#
loop_
_entity_poly.entity_id
_entity_poly.type
_entity_poly.pdbx_seq_one_letter_code
_entity_poly.pdbx_strand_id
1 'polypeptide(L)'
;PTEIEPVSPAGSRHVVLVGGGLGVAPVFPQLRAFKQAGWRTTAIVGFRNADLMFWTDRLGEWADELVVCTDDGSFGRPGLVTAALADAMATT
;
A
#
# COMPACT_ATOMS: atom_id res chain seq x y z
N PRO A 1 -20.60 13.35 -1.37
CA PRO A 1 -19.35 12.96 -2.05
C PRO A 1 -18.60 11.89 -1.22
N THR A 2 -19.13 10.67 -1.27
CA THR A 2 -18.62 9.49 -0.55
C THR A 2 -18.90 8.19 -1.32
N GLU A 3 -19.50 8.27 -2.51
CA GLU A 3 -19.69 7.12 -3.39
C GLU A 3 -18.45 7.00 -4.27
N ILE A 4 -17.65 5.98 -3.99
CA ILE A 4 -16.67 5.48 -4.95
C ILE A 4 -17.50 4.77 -6.01
N GLU A 5 -17.43 5.22 -7.26
CA GLU A 5 -18.11 4.54 -8.35
C GLU A 5 -17.67 3.06 -8.40
N PRO A 6 -18.62 2.12 -8.61
CA PRO A 6 -18.26 0.73 -8.77
C PRO A 6 -17.39 0.56 -10.01
N VAL A 7 -16.12 0.23 -9.80
CA VAL A 7 -15.22 -0.16 -10.88
C VAL A 7 -15.80 -1.40 -11.58
N SER A 8 -16.14 -1.27 -12.85
CA SER A 8 -16.76 -2.32 -13.67
C SER A 8 -15.83 -3.53 -13.88
N PRO A 9 -16.32 -4.77 -14.06
CA PRO A 9 -15.48 -5.97 -14.16
C PRO A 9 -15.08 -6.24 -15.60
N ALA A 10 -13.94 -5.70 -16.02
CA ALA A 10 -13.23 -6.20 -17.19
C ALA A 10 -11.72 -6.09 -16.94
N GLY A 11 -11.07 -7.23 -16.64
CA GLY A 11 -9.62 -7.33 -16.44
C GLY A 11 -9.19 -7.77 -15.04
N SER A 12 -7.92 -8.16 -14.92
CA SER A 12 -7.27 -8.50 -13.64
C SER A 12 -7.32 -7.29 -12.70
N ARG A 13 -7.98 -7.44 -11.55
CA ARG A 13 -8.24 -6.34 -10.62
C ARG A 13 -7.13 -6.24 -9.58
N HIS A 14 -6.07 -5.50 -9.92
CA HIS A 14 -4.97 -5.18 -9.00
C HIS A 14 -5.09 -3.72 -8.54
N VAL A 15 -4.99 -3.51 -7.23
CA VAL A 15 -4.91 -2.18 -6.62
C VAL A 15 -3.59 -2.02 -5.87
N VAL A 16 -2.96 -0.87 -6.08
CA VAL A 16 -1.77 -0.44 -5.33
C VAL A 16 -2.18 0.71 -4.42
N LEU A 17 -2.03 0.53 -3.11
CA LEU A 17 -2.33 1.54 -2.11
C LEU A 17 -1.03 2.12 -1.56
N VAL A 18 -0.91 3.45 -1.55
CA VAL A 18 0.32 4.15 -1.14
C VAL A 18 0.02 5.06 0.05
N GLY A 19 0.81 4.96 1.12
CA GLY A 19 0.67 5.79 2.33
C GLY A 19 2.02 6.21 2.91
N GLY A 20 2.10 7.42 3.47
CA GLY A 20 3.32 7.94 4.11
C GLY A 20 3.06 8.50 5.49
N GLY A 21 3.87 8.11 6.49
CA GLY A 21 3.72 8.53 7.88
C GLY A 21 2.31 8.27 8.42
N LEU A 22 1.67 9.30 8.98
CA LEU A 22 0.29 9.21 9.47
C LEU A 22 -0.73 8.81 8.39
N GLY A 23 -0.42 9.03 7.11
CA GLY A 23 -1.23 8.59 5.97
C GLY A 23 -1.30 7.07 5.79
N VAL A 24 -0.51 6.30 6.52
CA VAL A 24 -0.56 4.83 6.50
C VAL A 24 -1.83 4.28 7.18
N ALA A 25 -2.27 4.85 8.30
CA ALA A 25 -3.47 4.41 8.99
C ALA A 25 -4.76 4.50 8.13
N PRO A 26 -5.05 5.63 7.44
CA PRO A 26 -6.24 5.77 6.63
C PRO A 26 -6.21 4.98 5.31
N VAL A 27 -5.14 4.24 4.99
CA VAL A 27 -5.08 3.30 3.83
C VAL A 27 -5.72 1.95 4.15
N PHE A 28 -5.71 1.55 5.42
CA PHE A 28 -6.18 0.24 5.85
C PHE A 28 -7.66 -0.08 5.50
N PRO A 29 -8.65 0.82 5.72
CA PRO A 29 -10.04 0.45 5.43
C PRO A 29 -10.27 0.13 3.94
N GLN A 30 -9.57 0.82 3.03
CA GLN A 30 -9.61 0.59 1.59
C GLN A 30 -8.86 -0.70 1.23
N LEU A 31 -7.66 -0.93 1.79
CA LEU A 31 -6.91 -2.18 1.60
C LEU A 31 -7.80 -3.39 1.96
N ARG A 32 -8.43 -3.33 3.14
CA ARG A 32 -9.36 -4.36 3.60
C ARG A 32 -10.54 -4.52 2.65
N ALA A 33 -11.18 -3.43 2.23
CA ALA A 33 -12.32 -3.49 1.33
C ALA A 33 -11.98 -4.14 -0.02
N PHE A 34 -10.84 -3.77 -0.62
CA PHE A 34 -10.39 -4.36 -1.89
C PHE A 34 -10.00 -5.83 -1.75
N LYS A 35 -9.31 -6.19 -0.66
CA LYS A 35 -8.98 -7.59 -0.36
C LYS A 35 -10.25 -8.44 -0.20
N GLN A 36 -11.25 -7.93 0.53
CA GLN A 36 -12.54 -8.61 0.71
C GLN A 36 -13.34 -8.71 -0.60
N ALA A 37 -13.15 -7.77 -1.52
CA ALA A 37 -13.73 -7.82 -2.86
C ALA A 37 -13.00 -8.80 -3.81
N GLY A 38 -11.94 -9.47 -3.36
CA GLY A 38 -11.18 -10.46 -4.14
C GLY A 38 -10.17 -9.85 -5.11
N TRP A 39 -9.77 -8.59 -4.92
CA TRP A 39 -8.78 -7.94 -5.75
C TRP A 39 -7.37 -8.30 -5.26
N ARG A 40 -6.39 -8.33 -6.16
CA ARG A 40 -4.98 -8.36 -5.76
C ARG A 40 -4.64 -7.03 -5.10
N THR A 41 -4.00 -7.06 -3.94
CA THR A 41 -3.65 -5.85 -3.17
C THR A 41 -2.15 -5.73 -2.94
N THR A 42 -1.57 -4.62 -3.38
CA THR A 42 -0.21 -4.22 -2.98
C THR A 42 -0.29 -2.98 -2.10
N ALA A 43 0.29 -3.01 -0.92
CA ALA A 43 0.43 -1.86 -0.04
C ALA A 43 1.87 -1.37 -0.06
N ILE A 44 2.08 -0.09 -0.34
CA ILE A 44 3.39 0.58 -0.31
C ILE A 44 3.33 1.66 0.77
N VAL A 45 4.13 1.50 1.83
CA VAL A 45 4.12 2.42 2.98
C VAL A 45 5.48 3.00 3.25
N GLY A 46 5.52 4.27 3.62
CA GLY A 46 6.76 5.02 3.83
C GLY A 46 6.84 5.68 5.19
N PHE A 47 8.02 5.62 5.81
CA PHE A 47 8.34 6.31 7.06
C PHE A 47 9.69 7.03 6.92
N ARG A 48 9.95 8.01 7.79
CA ARG A 48 11.28 8.65 7.81
C ARG A 48 12.37 7.67 8.25
N ASN A 49 12.05 6.79 9.20
CA ASN A 49 12.94 5.76 9.74
C ASN A 49 12.12 4.63 10.41
N ALA A 50 12.80 3.57 10.84
CA ALA A 50 12.22 2.37 11.43
C ALA A 50 11.49 2.63 12.76
N ASP A 51 11.98 3.54 13.58
CA ASP A 51 11.39 3.85 14.90
C ASP A 51 10.00 4.50 14.80
N LEU A 52 9.68 5.07 13.64
CA LEU A 52 8.39 5.68 13.34
C LEU A 52 7.40 4.73 12.65
N MET A 53 7.82 3.49 12.38
CA MET A 53 6.96 2.50 11.73
C MET A 53 5.81 2.08 12.64
N PHE A 54 4.63 1.98 12.06
CA PHE A 54 3.46 1.42 12.73
C PHE A 54 2.56 0.72 11.72
N TRP A 55 1.70 -0.18 12.21
CA TRP A 55 0.68 -0.89 11.42
C TRP A 55 1.21 -1.81 10.30
N THR A 56 2.51 -2.00 10.14
CA THR A 56 3.06 -2.87 9.09
C THR A 56 2.57 -4.31 9.20
N ASP A 57 2.49 -4.86 10.41
CA ASP A 57 1.96 -6.22 10.62
C ASP A 57 0.48 -6.31 10.22
N ARG A 58 -0.33 -5.33 10.65
CA ARG A 58 -1.75 -5.25 10.32
C ARG A 58 -1.99 -5.08 8.82
N LEU A 59 -1.15 -4.33 8.12
CA LEU A 59 -1.24 -4.21 6.67
C LEU A 59 -0.84 -5.52 5.98
N GLY A 60 0.21 -6.18 6.48
CA GLY A 60 0.68 -7.47 5.97
C GLY A 60 -0.36 -8.59 6.08
N GLU A 61 -1.24 -8.55 7.08
CA GLU A 61 -2.37 -9.49 7.19
C GLU A 61 -3.40 -9.36 6.05
N TRP A 62 -3.50 -8.18 5.41
CA TRP A 62 -4.54 -7.87 4.42
C TRP A 62 -4.00 -7.62 3.01
N ALA A 63 -2.73 -7.28 2.86
CA ALA A 63 -2.07 -7.09 1.59
C ALA A 63 -1.57 -8.43 1.03
N ASP A 64 -1.73 -8.66 -0.28
CA ASP A 64 -1.02 -9.75 -0.97
C ASP A 64 0.49 -9.46 -1.03
N GLU A 65 0.84 -8.18 -1.09
CA GLU A 65 2.22 -7.70 -1.09
C GLU A 65 2.34 -6.42 -0.26
N LEU A 66 3.32 -6.37 0.63
CA LEU A 66 3.64 -5.19 1.44
C LEU A 66 5.06 -4.73 1.14
N VAL A 67 5.21 -3.50 0.65
CA VAL A 67 6.49 -2.82 0.47
C VAL A 67 6.61 -1.73 1.52
N VAL A 68 7.60 -1.86 2.39
CA VAL A 68 7.92 -0.82 3.39
C VAL A 68 9.14 -0.06 2.92
N CYS A 69 9.03 1.27 2.92
CA CYS A 69 10.11 2.18 2.58
C CYS A 69 10.52 3.02 3.79
N THR A 70 11.82 3.24 3.98
CA THR A 70 12.34 4.21 4.95
C THR A 70 13.30 5.18 4.28
N ASP A 71 13.14 6.48 4.54
CA ASP A 71 13.96 7.52 3.89
C ASP A 71 15.47 7.29 4.14
N ASP A 72 15.83 6.85 5.35
CA ASP A 72 17.20 6.60 5.78
C ASP A 72 17.70 5.16 5.54
N GLY A 73 16.84 4.27 5.03
CA GLY A 73 17.17 2.86 4.81
C GLY A 73 17.27 2.02 6.08
N SER A 74 16.80 2.52 7.23
CA SER A 74 16.80 1.79 8.50
C SER A 74 15.91 0.53 8.48
N PHE A 75 14.93 0.44 7.58
CA PHE A 75 14.13 -0.77 7.35
C PHE A 75 13.59 -0.86 5.92
N GLY A 76 13.50 -2.09 5.40
CA GLY A 76 12.88 -2.35 4.10
C GLY A 76 13.64 -1.69 2.96
N ARG A 77 12.92 -1.05 2.04
CA ARG A 77 13.49 -0.36 0.90
C ARG A 77 13.97 1.05 1.29
N PRO A 78 15.23 1.43 1.05
CA PRO A 78 15.67 2.81 1.26
C PRO A 78 15.00 3.77 0.26
N GLY A 79 14.60 4.95 0.74
CA GLY A 79 14.05 6.05 -0.05
C GLY A 79 12.53 6.14 -0.06
N LEU A 80 12.00 6.88 -1.05
CA LEU A 80 10.59 7.27 -1.10
C LEU A 80 9.68 6.18 -1.70
N VAL A 81 8.43 6.14 -1.22
CA VAL A 81 7.37 5.27 -1.75
C VAL A 81 7.08 5.48 -3.24
N THR A 82 7.40 6.65 -3.80
CA THR A 82 7.20 6.95 -5.23
C THR A 82 8.10 6.10 -6.13
N ALA A 83 9.31 5.77 -5.69
CA ALA A 83 10.19 4.85 -6.42
C ALA A 83 9.63 3.42 -6.38
N ALA A 84 9.11 3.00 -5.22
CA ALA A 84 8.41 1.72 -5.10
C ALA A 84 7.15 1.62 -5.94
N LEU A 85 6.38 2.71 -6.02
CA LEU A 85 5.21 2.78 -6.89
C LEU A 85 5.59 2.65 -8.37
N ALA A 86 6.64 3.33 -8.81
CA ALA A 86 7.11 3.25 -10.20
C ALA A 86 7.46 1.81 -10.60
N ASP A 87 8.16 1.06 -9.73
CA ASP A 87 8.52 -0.33 -9.98
C ASP A 87 7.29 -1.27 -10.00
N ALA A 88 6.34 -1.04 -9.09
CA ALA A 88 5.10 -1.81 -9.04
C ALA A 88 4.26 -1.62 -10.32
N MET A 89 4.21 -0.39 -10.84
CA MET A 89 3.52 -0.07 -12.10
C MET A 89 4.20 -0.66 -13.33
N ALA A 90 5.53 -0.81 -13.31
CA ALA A 90 6.28 -1.41 -14.43
C ALA A 90 6.08 -2.92 -14.58
N THR A 91 5.54 -3.58 -13.54
CA THR A 91 5.39 -5.05 -13.47
C THR A 91 3.93 -5.50 -13.69
N THR A 92 3.01 -4.55 -13.91
CA THR A 92 1.57 -4.77 -14.11
C THR A 92 1.22 -4.77 -15.60
#